data_AF-A0A6N8WRD0-F1
#
_entry.id   AF-A0A6N8WRD0-F1
#
_cell.length_a   1.000
_cell.length_b   1.000
_cell.length_c   1.000
_cell.angle_alpha   90.00
_cell.angle_beta   90.00
_cell.angle_gamma   90.00
#
_symmetry.space_group_name_H-M   'P 1'
#
loop_
_entity.id
_entity.type
_entity.pdbx_description
1 polymer ?
#
loop_
_entity_poly.entity_id
_entity_poly.type
_entity_poly.pdbx_seq_one_letter_code
_entity_poly.pdbx_strand_id
1 'polypeptide(L)'
;MPLPAIATRPGLRDPHSDPRRRLAEELLAWWEHEQQEWDSQIAGDETPADDLWSCMPAVDSKTVARMAPIFKKHGHPFNVRHIRRGGYGSIQDVIRHLVLEE
;
A
#
# COMPACT_ATOMS: atom_id res chain seq x y z
N MET A 1 -36.30 42.93 -11.06
CA MET A 1 -36.24 41.50 -11.43
C MET A 1 -35.16 40.84 -10.59
N PRO A 2 -35.47 39.87 -9.69
CA PRO A 2 -34.46 39.18 -8.92
C PRO A 2 -33.82 38.04 -9.75
N LEU A 3 -32.50 37.86 -9.58
CA LEU A 3 -31.70 36.80 -10.21
C LEU A 3 -32.05 35.43 -9.60
N PRO A 4 -32.03 34.32 -10.36
CA PRO A 4 -32.34 33.00 -9.82
C PRO A 4 -31.21 32.46 -8.94
N ALA A 5 -31.61 31.74 -7.89
CA ALA A 5 -30.76 31.07 -6.92
C ALA A 5 -29.80 30.09 -7.59
N ILE A 6 -28.51 30.20 -7.24
CA ILE A 6 -27.48 29.24 -7.60
C ILE A 6 -27.83 27.92 -6.91
N ALA A 7 -28.28 26.95 -7.71
CA ALA A 7 -28.51 25.59 -7.26
C ALA A 7 -27.20 24.99 -6.76
N THR A 8 -27.12 24.76 -5.45
CA THR A 8 -26.11 23.89 -4.82
C THR A 8 -26.14 22.54 -5.52
N ARG A 9 -25.14 22.27 -6.37
CA ARG A 9 -24.91 20.94 -6.95
C ARG A 9 -24.36 20.03 -5.85
N PRO A 10 -25.07 18.97 -5.43
CA PRO A 10 -24.47 17.96 -4.58
C PRO A 10 -23.58 17.08 -5.48
N GLY A 11 -22.29 16.96 -5.14
CA GLY A 11 -21.46 15.90 -5.72
C GLY A 11 -20.13 16.29 -6.34
N LEU A 12 -19.45 17.34 -5.86
CA LEU A 12 -17.99 17.36 -6.01
C LEU A 12 -17.43 16.45 -4.91
N ARG A 13 -17.37 15.14 -5.20
CA ARG A 13 -16.72 14.16 -4.33
C ARG A 13 -15.25 14.56 -4.25
N ASP A 14 -14.82 15.08 -3.11
CA ASP A 14 -13.42 15.42 -2.86
C ASP A 14 -12.52 14.26 -3.28
N PRO A 15 -11.54 14.46 -4.18
CA PRO A 15 -10.63 13.40 -4.61
C PRO A 15 -9.70 12.92 -3.48
N HIS A 16 -9.68 13.65 -2.35
CA HIS A 16 -9.00 13.31 -1.10
C HIS A 16 -9.89 12.57 -0.08
N SER A 17 -11.17 12.37 -0.38
CA SER A 17 -12.12 11.66 0.49
C SER A 17 -12.27 10.18 0.15
N ASP A 18 -11.48 9.66 -0.79
CA ASP A 18 -11.49 8.24 -1.12
C ASP A 18 -10.67 7.45 -0.08
N PRO A 19 -11.30 6.61 0.76
CA PRO A 19 -10.61 5.90 1.85
C PRO A 19 -9.58 4.90 1.33
N ARG A 20 -9.81 4.30 0.15
CA ARG A 20 -8.87 3.40 -0.51
C ARG A 20 -7.60 4.15 -0.93
N ARG A 21 -7.73 5.40 -1.39
CA ARG A 21 -6.58 6.24 -1.73
C ARG A 21 -5.72 6.60 -0.52
N ARG A 22 -6.34 6.97 0.61
CA ARG A 22 -5.61 7.26 1.87
C ARG A 22 -4.89 6.03 2.41
N LEU A 23 -5.53 4.86 2.32
CA LEU A 23 -4.91 3.58 2.67
C LEU A 23 -3.69 3.30 1.78
N ALA A 24 -3.81 3.49 0.47
CA ALA A 24 -2.70 3.30 -0.47
C ALA A 24 -1.51 4.24 -0.18
N GLU A 25 -1.78 5.52 0.11
CA GLU A 25 -0.75 6.49 0.47
C GLU A 25 -0.05 6.12 1.79
N GLU A 26 -0.79 5.70 2.81
CA GLU A 26 -0.20 5.27 4.09
C GLU A 26 0.61 3.98 3.95
N LEU A 27 0.16 3.03 3.13
CA LEU A 27 0.91 1.79 2.84
C LEU A 27 2.23 2.09 2.12
N LEU A 28 2.23 3.03 1.18
CA LEU A 28 3.43 3.44 0.47
C LEU A 28 4.44 4.10 1.42
N ALA A 29 3.98 5.05 2.24
CA ALA A 29 4.83 5.75 3.21
C ALA A 29 5.41 4.78 4.25
N TRP A 30 4.64 3.80 4.71
CA TRP A 30 5.14 2.74 5.60
C TRP A 30 6.22 1.89 4.93
N TRP A 31 6.02 1.51 3.66
CA TRP A 31 6.99 0.71 2.92
C TRP A 31 8.33 1.44 2.74
N GLU A 32 8.30 2.72 2.39
CA GLU A 32 9.51 3.54 2.25
C GLU A 32 10.30 3.62 3.57
N HIS A 33 9.59 3.77 4.70
CA HIS A 33 10.22 3.75 6.03
C HIS A 33 10.87 2.40 6.35
N GLU A 34 10.17 1.29 6.10
CA GLU A 34 10.70 -0.05 6.35
C GLU A 34 11.94 -0.33 5.49
N GLN A 35 11.94 0.05 4.21
CA GLN A 35 13.13 -0.12 3.36
C GLN A 35 14.32 0.66 3.91
N GLN A 36 14.11 1.92 4.33
CA GLN A 36 15.18 2.74 4.89
C GLN A 36 15.73 2.18 6.21
N GLU A 37 14.87 1.64 7.09
CA GLU A 37 15.30 0.99 8.33
C GLU A 37 16.09 -0.30 8.08
N TRP A 38 15.68 -1.10 7.09
CA TRP A 38 16.39 -2.31 6.70
C TRP A 38 17.75 -1.99 6.09
N ASP A 39 17.80 -1.08 5.11
CA ASP A 39 19.04 -0.62 4.48
C ASP A 39 20.02 -0.09 5.53
N SER A 40 19.53 0.64 6.54
CA SER A 40 20.36 1.16 7.64
C SER A 40 20.91 0.05 8.55
N GLN A 41 20.17 -1.05 8.74
CA GLN A 41 20.59 -2.18 9.57
C GLN A 41 21.63 -3.07 8.87
N ILE A 42 21.62 -3.12 7.53
CA ILE A 42 22.54 -3.94 6.73
C ILE A 42 23.68 -3.13 6.09
N ALA A 43 23.69 -1.79 6.22
CA ALA A 43 24.71 -0.90 5.66
C ALA A 43 26.18 -1.17 6.09
N GLY A 44 26.42 -2.13 7.00
CA GLY A 44 27.75 -2.56 7.42
C GLY A 44 28.07 -4.03 7.17
N ASP A 45 27.13 -4.80 6.62
CA ASP A 45 27.28 -6.24 6.37
C ASP A 45 27.25 -6.46 4.85
N GLU A 46 28.42 -6.73 4.26
CA GLU A 46 28.52 -7.15 2.85
C GLU A 46 27.80 -8.49 2.70
N THR A 47 26.48 -8.45 2.48
CA THR A 47 25.68 -9.67 2.42
C THR A 47 25.84 -10.38 1.07
N PRO A 48 25.83 -11.72 1.08
CA PRO A 48 26.57 -12.53 0.12
C PRO A 48 25.76 -12.89 -1.14
N ALA A 49 26.49 -13.00 -2.26
CA ALA A 49 26.13 -13.66 -3.52
C ALA A 49 24.71 -13.37 -4.06
N ASP A 50 24.63 -12.41 -5.00
CA ASP A 50 23.45 -12.00 -5.78
C ASP A 50 22.54 -13.14 -6.29
N ASP A 51 23.08 -14.34 -6.51
CA ASP A 51 22.35 -15.47 -7.10
C ASP A 51 21.27 -16.08 -6.20
N LEU A 52 21.42 -16.04 -4.87
CA LEU A 52 20.45 -16.69 -3.97
C LEU A 52 19.18 -15.86 -3.77
N TRP A 53 19.32 -14.53 -3.84
CA TRP A 53 18.27 -13.56 -3.50
C TRP A 53 17.57 -12.97 -4.73
N SER A 54 18.13 -13.14 -5.94
CA SER A 54 17.57 -12.64 -7.20
C SER A 54 16.27 -13.35 -7.63
N CYS A 55 15.99 -14.53 -7.09
CA CYS A 55 14.71 -15.23 -7.29
C CYS A 55 13.63 -14.86 -6.26
N MET A 56 13.92 -13.98 -5.29
CA MET A 56 12.94 -13.58 -4.29
C MET A 56 12.06 -12.42 -4.77
N PRO A 57 10.76 -12.44 -4.42
CA PRO A 57 9.89 -11.31 -4.69
C PRO A 57 10.34 -10.09 -3.88
N ALA A 58 10.21 -8.90 -4.48
CA ALA A 58 10.51 -7.64 -3.79
C ALA A 58 9.65 -7.44 -2.54
N VAL A 59 8.41 -7.95 -2.57
CA VAL A 59 7.51 -7.95 -1.41
C VAL A 59 7.01 -9.36 -1.14
N ASP A 60 7.45 -9.95 -0.04
CA ASP A 60 7.07 -11.29 0.37
C ASP A 60 5.75 -11.32 1.15
N SER A 61 5.17 -12.51 1.33
CA SER A 61 3.89 -12.68 2.01
C SER A 61 3.90 -12.27 3.49
N LYS A 62 5.06 -12.34 4.17
CA LYS A 62 5.19 -11.83 5.55
C LYS A 62 5.17 -10.31 5.57
N THR A 63 5.86 -9.67 4.63
CA THR A 63 5.81 -8.21 4.48
C THR A 63 4.39 -7.72 4.23
N VAL A 64 3.63 -8.39 3.36
CA VAL A 64 2.22 -8.06 3.16
C VAL A 64 1.39 -8.29 4.42
N ALA A 65 1.65 -9.38 5.17
CA ALA A 65 0.96 -9.62 6.45
C ALA A 65 1.23 -8.52 7.50
N ARG A 66 2.41 -7.89 7.48
CA ARG A 66 2.75 -6.76 8.37
C ARG A 66 1.93 -5.50 8.08
N MET A 67 1.27 -5.41 6.92
CA MET A 67 0.37 -4.30 6.58
C MET A 67 -1.00 -4.41 7.28
N ALA A 68 -1.36 -5.57 7.85
CA ALA A 68 -2.66 -5.81 8.46
C ALA A 68 -3.13 -4.72 9.47
N PRO A 69 -2.26 -4.14 10.33
CA PRO A 69 -2.66 -3.06 11.23
C PRO A 69 -3.10 -1.78 10.49
N ILE A 70 -2.50 -1.48 9.34
CA ILE A 70 -2.82 -0.31 8.51
C ILE A 70 -4.20 -0.49 7.89
N PHE A 71 -4.50 -1.67 7.35
CA PHE A 71 -5.85 -2.00 6.87
C PHE A 71 -6.91 -1.89 7.97
N LYS A 72 -6.60 -2.41 9.18
CA LYS A 72 -7.50 -2.29 10.34
C LYS A 72 -7.76 -0.84 10.75
N LYS A 73 -6.73 0.02 10.71
CA LYS A 73 -6.84 1.45 11.03
C LYS A 73 -7.79 2.19 10.09
N HIS A 74 -7.80 1.84 8.80
CA HIS A 74 -8.72 2.40 7.81
C HIS A 74 -10.05 1.65 7.70
N GLY A 75 -10.29 0.64 8.54
CA GLY A 75 -11.53 -0.13 8.53
C GLY A 75 -11.70 -1.05 7.30
N HIS A 76 -10.61 -1.34 6.59
CA HIS A 76 -10.63 -2.25 5.44
C HIS A 76 -10.42 -3.71 5.88
N PRO A 77 -11.17 -4.67 5.32
CA PRO A 77 -10.95 -6.08 5.61
C PRO A 77 -9.59 -6.52 5.07
N PHE A 78 -8.71 -7.02 5.93
CA PHE A 78 -7.45 -7.63 5.52
C PHE A 78 -7.57 -9.16 5.57
N ASN A 79 -7.55 -9.80 4.41
CA ASN A 79 -7.58 -11.24 4.31
C ASN A 79 -6.26 -11.79 3.78
N VAL A 80 -5.51 -12.46 4.65
CA VAL A 80 -4.25 -13.13 4.30
C VAL A 80 -4.41 -14.16 3.18
N ARG A 81 -5.61 -14.70 2.96
CA ARG A 81 -5.90 -15.63 1.86
C ARG A 81 -5.89 -14.97 0.49
N HIS A 82 -6.02 -13.64 0.42
CA HIS A 82 -5.91 -12.87 -0.82
C HIS A 82 -4.46 -12.53 -1.18
N ILE A 83 -3.49 -12.90 -0.34
CA ILE A 83 -2.07 -12.70 -0.66
C ILE A 83 -1.67 -13.66 -1.79
N ARG A 84 -1.17 -13.10 -2.89
CA ARG A 84 -0.72 -13.89 -4.05
C ARG A 84 0.41 -14.85 -3.65
N ARG A 85 0.31 -16.10 -4.10
CA ARG A 85 1.40 -17.08 -3.95
C ARG A 85 2.62 -16.62 -4.75
N GLY A 86 3.79 -16.66 -4.11
CA GLY A 86 5.05 -16.18 -4.71
C GLY A 86 5.35 -14.70 -4.46
N GLY A 87 4.51 -13.98 -3.70
CA GLY A 87 4.75 -12.57 -3.37
C GLY A 87 4.43 -11.62 -4.53
N TYR A 88 4.97 -10.41 -4.45
CA TYR A 88 4.74 -9.34 -5.40
C TYR A 88 6.06 -8.73 -5.88
N GLY A 89 6.06 -8.27 -7.14
CA GLY A 89 7.22 -7.61 -7.74
C GLY A 89 7.42 -6.17 -7.25
N SER A 90 6.41 -5.56 -6.64
CA SER A 90 6.47 -4.21 -6.08
C SER A 90 5.38 -3.98 -5.02
N ILE A 91 5.56 -2.96 -4.17
CA ILE A 91 4.51 -2.49 -3.26
C ILE A 91 3.27 -1.98 -4.02
N GLN A 92 3.46 -1.47 -5.23
CA GLN A 92 2.38 -0.97 -6.08
C GLN A 92 1.47 -2.11 -6.55
N ASP A 93 2.03 -3.28 -6.84
CA ASP A 93 1.26 -4.49 -7.16
C ASP A 93 0.42 -4.95 -5.97
N VAL A 94 0.96 -4.86 -4.74
CA VAL A 94 0.22 -5.17 -3.50
C VAL A 94 -0.98 -4.22 -3.36
N ILE A 95 -0.74 -2.92 -3.50
CA ILE A 95 -1.79 -1.90 -3.36
C ILE A 95 -2.86 -2.11 -4.45
N ARG A 96 -2.47 -2.34 -5.70
CA ARG A 96 -3.44 -2.61 -6.77
C ARG A 96 -4.28 -3.84 -6.45
N HIS A 97 -3.64 -4.94 -6.09
CA HIS A 97 -4.33 -6.21 -5.86
C HIS A 97 -5.22 -6.21 -4.61
N LEU A 98 -4.77 -5.58 -3.51
CA LEU A 98 -5.48 -5.63 -2.22
C LEU A 98 -6.39 -4.43 -1.95
N VAL A 99 -6.21 -3.32 -2.66
CA VAL A 99 -6.95 -2.07 -2.40
C VAL A 99 -7.81 -1.66 -3.60
N LEU A 100 -7.36 -1.90 -4.83
CA LEU A 100 -8.06 -1.48 -6.05
C LEU A 100 -8.86 -2.60 -6.72
N GLU A 101 -8.46 -3.86 -6.56
CA GLU A 101 -9.11 -5.02 -7.19
C GLU A 101 -10.09 -5.80 -6.29
N GLU A 102 -10.43 -5.27 -5.10
CA GLU A 102 -11.57 -5.75 -4.28
C GLU A 102 -12.94 -5.20 -4.71
#